data_AF-A0A928DRA9-F1
#
_entry.id   AF-A0A928DRA9-F1
#
_cell.length_a   1.000
_cell.length_b   1.000
_cell.length_c   1.000
_cell.angle_alpha   90.00
_cell.angle_beta   90.00
_cell.angle_gamma   90.00
#
_symmetry.space_group_name_H-M   'P 1'
#
loop_
_entity.id
_entity.type
_entity.pdbx_description
1 polymer ?
#
loop_
_entity_poly.entity_id
_entity_poly.type
_entity_poly.pdbx_seq_one_letter_code
_entity_poly.pdbx_strand_id
1 'polypeptide(L)'
;MNLIQPILSVLREAADLTSRIQNDFITPATWEKKDKSPVTVGDLAVQALVAARLEESCPEIPLIAEESADLLLSEDGKRFLAILLQYLEKYLPGVSAEKIVGWISRGKNDDSLKDAPRFWTLDPIDGTKGFLRKEQYATALALVENGEVTFGSLGLPNLTWQKETHDFSTEKPEIGKPFGSLLYAKRGMGTWISTLDGSDFERLHVSDHADPKDASVLRSVESGHTNLSQMDILCQKIGVSGVVAMDSQAKYAVLAAGKSDLLFRLISSKMPDYKEKIWDQAAGSIIVEEAGGRITDLDGRNLDFSYGSMLLDNRGICASNGELHELALEAILDIHA
;
A
#
# COMPACT_ATOMS: atom_id res chain seq x y z
N MET A 1 -2.30 22.35 12.36
CA MET A 1 -1.27 22.49 11.29
C MET A 1 -1.70 21.62 10.12
N ASN A 2 -1.69 22.12 8.88
CA ASN A 2 -2.07 21.31 7.72
C ASN A 2 -0.89 20.39 7.34
N LEU A 3 -0.91 19.13 7.79
CA LEU A 3 0.17 18.16 7.60
C LEU A 3 0.20 17.55 6.18
N ILE A 4 -0.79 17.81 5.33
CA ILE A 4 -0.92 17.15 4.03
C ILE A 4 0.31 17.43 3.14
N GLN A 5 0.63 18.70 2.86
CA GLN A 5 1.71 19.03 1.92
C GLN A 5 3.09 18.51 2.35
N PRO A 6 3.52 18.65 3.62
CA PRO A 6 4.75 18.01 4.09
C PRO A 6 4.76 16.50 3.83
N ILE A 7 3.68 15.80 4.18
CA ILE A 7 3.58 14.34 4.01
C ILE A 7 3.64 13.94 2.54
N LEU A 8 2.95 14.67 1.65
CA LEU A 8 3.02 14.43 0.21
C LEU A 8 4.45 14.60 -0.33
N SER A 9 5.22 15.55 0.19
CA SER A 9 6.64 15.70 -0.15
C SER A 9 7.45 14.46 0.25
N VAL A 10 7.19 13.91 1.44
CA VAL A 10 7.86 12.68 1.91
C VAL A 10 7.57 11.51 0.98
N LEU A 11 6.33 11.33 0.54
CA LEU A 11 5.96 10.23 -0.36
C LEU A 11 6.56 10.40 -1.77
N ARG A 12 6.77 11.64 -2.24
CA ARG A 12 7.53 11.90 -3.48
C ARG A 12 8.99 11.51 -3.34
N GLU A 13 9.63 11.86 -2.21
CA GLU A 13 11.01 11.45 -1.93
C GLU A 13 11.14 9.92 -1.84
N ALA A 14 10.20 9.26 -1.16
CA ALA A 14 10.14 7.81 -1.07
C ALA A 14 10.00 7.15 -2.45
N ALA A 15 9.10 7.66 -3.29
CA ALA A 15 8.90 7.15 -4.65
C ALA A 15 10.14 7.33 -5.56
N ASP A 16 10.83 8.48 -5.48
CA ASP A 16 12.10 8.70 -6.19
C ASP A 16 13.18 7.74 -5.69
N LEU A 17 13.26 7.52 -4.37
CA LEU A 17 14.21 6.60 -3.75
C LEU A 17 13.99 5.15 -4.21
N THR A 18 12.77 4.62 -4.13
CA THR A 18 12.48 3.25 -4.56
C THR A 18 12.67 3.07 -6.05
N SER A 19 12.28 4.06 -6.86
CA SER A 19 12.46 4.00 -8.31
C SER A 19 13.94 3.88 -8.69
N ARG A 20 14.83 4.60 -8.01
CA ARG A 20 16.29 4.45 -8.20
C ARG A 20 16.78 3.08 -7.81
N ILE A 21 16.39 2.60 -6.62
CA ILE A 21 16.82 1.30 -6.11
C ILE A 21 16.35 0.16 -7.03
N GLN A 22 15.12 0.24 -7.57
CA GLN A 22 14.59 -0.76 -8.50
C GLN A 22 15.34 -0.81 -9.83
N ASN A 23 15.84 0.35 -10.29
CA ASN A 23 16.50 0.51 -11.58
C ASN A 23 18.01 0.33 -11.54
N ASP A 24 18.64 0.41 -10.36
CA ASP A 24 20.06 0.16 -10.21
C ASP A 24 20.42 -1.31 -10.45
N PHE A 25 21.47 -1.52 -11.27
CA PHE A 25 21.95 -2.85 -11.70
C PHE A 25 22.78 -3.57 -10.63
N ILE A 26 23.12 -2.91 -9.53
CA ILE A 26 23.81 -3.52 -8.39
C ILE A 26 22.72 -4.23 -7.58
N THR A 27 22.68 -5.55 -7.73
CA THR A 27 21.76 -6.53 -7.13
C THR A 27 20.93 -5.98 -5.97
N PRO A 28 19.58 -6.07 -5.98
CA PRO A 28 18.82 -5.82 -4.78
C PRO A 28 19.29 -6.87 -3.77
N ALA A 29 20.09 -6.45 -2.79
CA ALA A 29 20.43 -7.32 -1.68
C ALA A 29 19.08 -7.66 -1.05
N THR A 30 18.68 -8.92 -1.23
CA THR A 30 17.40 -9.45 -0.78
C THR A 30 17.70 -10.31 0.42
N TRP A 31 16.87 -10.16 1.43
CA TRP A 31 16.81 -11.05 2.56
C TRP A 31 15.47 -11.71 2.62
N GLU A 32 15.44 -12.93 3.15
CA GLU A 32 14.22 -13.67 3.37
C GLU A 32 13.89 -13.61 4.87
N LYS A 33 12.75 -13.01 5.22
CA LYS A 33 12.24 -12.95 6.60
C LYS A 33 11.89 -14.38 7.08
N LYS A 34 11.62 -14.55 8.38
CA LYS A 34 11.26 -15.86 8.98
C LYS A 34 10.04 -16.53 8.31
N ASP A 35 9.12 -15.72 7.78
CA ASP A 35 7.91 -16.16 7.08
C ASP A 35 8.11 -16.35 5.56
N LYS A 36 9.36 -16.29 5.08
CA LYS A 36 9.77 -16.41 3.68
C LYS A 36 9.38 -15.23 2.78
N SER A 37 8.91 -14.13 3.34
CA SER A 37 8.72 -12.90 2.58
C SER A 37 10.08 -12.23 2.30
N PRO A 38 10.29 -11.64 1.11
CA PRO A 38 11.51 -10.91 0.81
C PRO A 38 11.48 -9.52 1.47
N VAL A 39 12.64 -9.06 1.94
CA VAL A 39 12.92 -7.66 2.30
C VAL A 39 14.14 -7.20 1.52
N THR A 40 14.11 -5.97 1.01
CA THR A 40 15.19 -5.39 0.23
C THR A 40 15.79 -4.18 0.94
N VAL A 41 16.93 -3.71 0.42
CA VAL A 41 17.47 -2.38 0.79
C VAL A 41 16.42 -1.28 0.60
N GLY A 42 15.53 -1.41 -0.40
CA GLY A 42 14.47 -0.45 -0.67
C GLY A 42 13.51 -0.29 0.51
N ASP A 43 13.02 -1.39 1.08
CA ASP A 43 12.06 -1.39 2.18
C ASP A 43 12.66 -0.67 3.40
N LEU A 44 13.89 -1.02 3.76
CA LEU A 44 14.62 -0.40 4.87
C LEU A 44 14.97 1.08 4.60
N ALA A 45 15.31 1.43 3.36
CA ALA A 45 15.65 2.81 2.99
C ALA A 45 14.41 3.72 3.07
N VAL A 46 13.28 3.29 2.53
CA VAL A 46 12.02 4.04 2.60
C VAL A 46 11.56 4.17 4.05
N GLN A 47 11.59 3.09 4.82
CA GLN A 47 11.19 3.17 6.22
C GLN A 47 12.06 4.15 7.00
N ALA A 48 13.39 4.13 6.80
CA ALA A 48 14.29 5.09 7.42
C ALA A 48 13.99 6.53 6.99
N LEU A 49 13.78 6.77 5.69
CA LEU A 49 13.46 8.09 5.14
C LEU A 49 12.15 8.64 5.70
N VAL A 50 11.07 7.86 5.63
CA VAL A 50 9.75 8.28 6.10
C VAL A 50 9.79 8.50 7.62
N ALA A 51 10.40 7.59 8.38
CA ALA A 51 10.50 7.74 9.83
C ALA A 51 11.32 8.98 10.25
N ALA A 52 12.39 9.31 9.52
CA ALA A 52 13.16 10.54 9.73
C ALA A 52 12.29 11.80 9.51
N ARG A 53 11.54 11.84 8.40
CA ARG A 53 10.68 12.98 8.06
C ARG A 53 9.49 13.14 9.01
N LEU A 54 8.93 12.03 9.48
CA LEU A 54 7.88 12.03 10.50
C LEU A 54 8.42 12.47 11.86
N GLU A 55 9.66 12.09 12.22
CA GLU A 55 10.33 12.60 13.42
C GLU A 55 10.55 14.12 13.35
N GLU A 56 10.90 14.66 12.19
CA GLU A 56 11.06 16.10 11.99
C GLU A 56 9.72 16.86 12.08
N SER A 57 8.65 16.29 11.53
CA SER A 57 7.37 17.00 11.32
C SER A 57 6.33 16.77 12.43
N CYS A 58 6.31 15.58 13.02
CA CYS A 58 5.33 15.14 14.02
C CYS A 58 5.93 14.06 14.96
N PRO A 59 6.99 14.38 15.72
CA PRO A 59 7.72 13.43 16.55
C PRO A 59 6.87 12.73 17.62
N GLU A 60 5.76 13.36 18.02
CA GLU A 60 4.84 12.89 19.05
C GLU A 60 3.89 11.79 18.58
N ILE A 61 3.70 11.61 17.26
CA ILE A 61 2.82 10.58 16.72
C ILE A 61 3.64 9.29 16.53
N PRO A 62 3.29 8.19 17.22
CA PRO A 62 3.95 6.90 17.04
C PRO A 62 3.85 6.38 15.61
N LEU A 63 4.77 5.50 15.23
CA LEU A 63 4.81 4.85 13.93
C LEU A 63 4.70 3.33 14.12
N ILE A 64 3.69 2.73 13.50
CA ILE A 64 3.65 1.31 13.20
C ILE A 64 4.21 1.14 11.78
N ALA A 65 5.19 0.27 11.59
CA ALA A 65 5.76 0.03 10.26
C ALA A 65 6.19 -1.43 10.11
N GLU A 66 6.23 -1.93 8.88
CA GLU A 66 6.48 -3.35 8.62
C GLU A 66 7.87 -3.82 9.08
N GLU A 67 8.92 -3.06 8.77
CA GLU A 67 10.29 -3.54 8.92
C GLU A 67 10.85 -3.35 10.32
N SER A 68 11.80 -4.20 10.70
CA SER A 68 12.56 -4.10 11.95
C SER A 68 14.04 -3.87 11.67
N ALA A 69 14.67 -3.05 12.52
CA ALA A 69 16.11 -2.81 12.49
C ALA A 69 16.92 -4.03 12.95
N ASP A 70 16.30 -5.04 13.55
CA ASP A 70 16.97 -6.26 14.01
C ASP A 70 17.79 -6.94 12.90
N LEU A 71 17.29 -6.83 11.67
CA LEU A 71 17.97 -7.32 10.47
C LEU A 71 19.37 -6.70 10.34
N LEU A 72 19.50 -5.39 10.61
CA LEU A 72 20.74 -4.63 10.46
C LEU A 72 21.78 -4.89 11.57
N LEU A 73 21.39 -5.57 12.65
CA LEU A 73 22.28 -5.89 13.78
C LEU A 73 23.19 -7.10 13.51
N SER A 74 22.97 -7.82 12.42
CA SER A 74 23.78 -8.98 12.00
C SER A 74 25.04 -8.58 11.21
N GLU A 75 26.01 -9.49 11.08
CA GLU A 75 27.20 -9.27 10.23
C GLU A 75 26.84 -9.01 8.77
N ASP A 76 25.84 -9.73 8.24
CA ASP A 76 25.31 -9.50 6.90
C ASP A 76 24.58 -8.14 6.80
N GLY A 77 23.99 -7.66 7.91
CA GLY A 77 23.34 -6.34 8.01
C GLY A 77 24.27 -5.15 7.86
N LYS A 78 25.56 -5.30 8.17
CA LYS A 78 26.57 -4.26 7.92
C LYS A 78 26.71 -3.92 6.44
N ARG A 79 26.53 -4.90 5.55
CA ARG A 79 26.55 -4.66 4.09
C ARG A 79 25.34 -3.84 3.66
N PHE A 80 24.16 -4.15 4.19
CA PHE A 80 22.94 -3.36 3.94
C PHE A 80 23.10 -1.94 4.44
N LEU A 81 23.63 -1.72 5.65
CA LEU A 81 23.89 -0.38 6.19
C LEU A 81 24.78 0.46 5.26
N ALA A 82 25.83 -0.12 4.68
CA ALA A 82 26.69 0.60 3.74
C ALA A 82 25.93 1.05 2.48
N ILE A 83 25.06 0.19 1.94
CA ILE A 83 24.23 0.51 0.77
C ILE A 83 23.15 1.55 1.15
N LEU A 84 22.52 1.40 2.31
CA LEU A 84 21.53 2.34 2.83
C LEU A 84 22.11 3.74 2.99
N LEU A 85 23.32 3.86 3.55
CA LEU A 85 24.03 5.15 3.66
C LEU A 85 24.21 5.80 2.29
N GLN A 86 24.62 5.04 1.27
CA GLN A 86 24.81 5.56 -0.08
C GLN A 86 23.53 6.12 -0.69
N TYR A 87 22.41 5.41 -0.56
CA TYR A 87 21.12 5.89 -1.10
C TYR A 87 20.52 7.04 -0.29
N LEU A 88 20.63 6.99 1.03
CA LEU A 88 19.99 7.96 1.92
C LEU A 88 20.72 9.30 1.99
N GLU A 89 22.03 9.35 1.73
CA GLU A 89 22.82 10.60 1.77
C GLU A 89 22.24 11.71 0.88
N LYS A 90 21.61 11.34 -0.25
CA LYS A 90 20.92 12.29 -1.13
C LYS A 90 19.74 13.01 -0.44
N TYR A 91 18.98 12.28 0.38
CA TYR A 91 17.72 12.75 0.96
C TYR A 91 17.89 13.24 2.40
N LEU A 92 18.85 12.65 3.12
CA LEU A 92 19.20 12.93 4.51
C LEU A 92 20.72 13.18 4.60
N PRO A 93 21.21 14.39 4.23
CA PRO A 93 22.64 14.69 4.22
C PRO A 93 23.29 14.50 5.59
N GLY A 94 24.44 13.84 5.63
CA GLY A 94 25.13 13.50 6.88
C GLY A 94 24.43 12.41 7.70
N VAL A 95 23.72 11.49 7.03
CA VAL A 95 23.13 10.31 7.66
C VAL A 95 24.23 9.40 8.23
N SER A 96 23.97 8.80 9.39
CA SER A 96 24.87 7.82 10.01
C SER A 96 24.15 6.49 10.21
N ALA A 97 24.91 5.40 10.36
CA ALA A 97 24.34 4.07 10.58
C ALA A 97 23.47 4.03 11.85
N GLU A 98 23.88 4.74 12.91
CA GLU A 98 23.14 4.85 14.17
C GLU A 98 21.78 5.52 13.95
N LYS A 99 21.72 6.58 13.13
CA LYS A 99 20.45 7.24 12.79
C LYS A 99 19.54 6.33 11.97
N ILE A 100 20.08 5.63 10.98
CA ILE A 100 19.29 4.67 10.17
C ILE A 100 18.65 3.61 11.08
N VAL A 101 19.45 2.97 11.94
CA VAL A 101 18.96 1.97 12.89
C VAL A 101 17.92 2.58 13.83
N GLY A 102 18.17 3.79 14.34
CA GLY A 102 17.24 4.53 15.19
C GLY A 102 15.89 4.77 14.51
N TRP A 103 15.89 5.31 13.29
CA TRP A 103 14.68 5.61 12.53
C TRP A 103 13.88 4.36 12.17
N ILE A 104 14.53 3.29 11.74
CA ILE A 104 13.84 2.02 11.46
C ILE A 104 13.23 1.47 12.76
N SER A 105 13.94 1.56 13.90
CA SER A 105 13.48 1.10 15.21
C SER A 105 12.32 1.92 15.82
N ARG A 106 12.07 3.13 15.28
CA ARG A 106 10.87 3.92 15.64
C ARG A 106 9.60 3.24 15.15
N GLY A 107 9.67 2.54 14.02
CA GLY A 107 8.58 1.71 13.51
C GLY A 107 8.38 0.48 14.40
N LYS A 108 7.20 0.37 15.03
CA LYS A 108 6.80 -0.83 15.76
C LYS A 108 6.01 -1.75 14.83
N ASN A 109 6.32 -3.03 14.84
CA ASN A 109 5.59 -4.04 14.07
C ASN A 109 4.85 -5.05 14.97
N ASP A 110 4.64 -4.65 16.23
CA ASP A 110 3.97 -5.40 17.27
C ASP A 110 2.80 -4.61 17.86
N ASP A 111 2.12 -5.20 18.84
CA ASP A 111 0.92 -4.61 19.44
C ASP A 111 1.24 -3.67 20.61
N SER A 112 2.49 -3.18 20.71
CA SER A 112 2.90 -2.21 21.74
C SER A 112 2.15 -0.87 21.64
N LEU A 113 1.55 -0.59 20.47
CA LEU A 113 0.79 0.62 20.18
C LEU A 113 -0.73 0.39 20.07
N LYS A 114 -1.25 -0.78 20.49
CA LYS A 114 -2.69 -1.09 20.37
C LYS A 114 -3.60 -0.10 21.11
N ASP A 115 -3.14 0.47 22.22
CA ASP A 115 -3.91 1.42 23.02
C ASP A 115 -3.62 2.89 22.63
N ALA A 116 -2.80 3.11 21.60
CA ALA A 116 -2.48 4.45 21.13
C ALA A 116 -3.69 5.06 20.41
N PRO A 117 -4.21 6.21 20.84
CA PRO A 117 -5.38 6.82 20.21
C PRO A 117 -5.08 7.39 18.82
N ARG A 118 -3.80 7.52 18.46
CA ARG A 118 -3.35 8.06 17.19
C ARG A 118 -1.97 7.54 16.83
N PHE A 119 -1.79 7.06 15.61
CA PHE A 119 -0.51 6.58 15.11
C PHE A 119 -0.45 6.64 13.56
N TRP A 120 0.77 6.74 13.03
CA TRP A 120 1.05 6.48 11.63
C TRP A 120 1.20 4.98 11.41
N THR A 121 0.75 4.48 10.26
CA THR A 121 1.06 3.13 9.78
C THR A 121 1.72 3.21 8.41
N LEU A 122 2.83 2.49 8.22
CA LEU A 122 3.65 2.53 7.01
C LEU A 122 3.94 1.12 6.49
N ASP A 123 3.64 0.92 5.21
CA ASP A 123 4.27 -0.10 4.40
C ASP A 123 5.30 0.59 3.47
N PRO A 124 6.61 0.38 3.66
CA PRO A 124 7.63 1.07 2.88
C PRO A 124 7.61 0.65 1.39
N ILE A 125 7.38 -0.63 1.11
CA ILE A 125 7.24 -1.19 -0.25
C ILE A 125 6.19 -2.31 -0.19
N ASP A 126 4.93 -1.90 -0.31
CA ASP A 126 3.84 -2.85 -0.46
C ASP A 126 3.97 -3.51 -1.84
N GLY A 127 3.98 -4.84 -1.85
CA GLY A 127 4.24 -5.63 -3.04
C GLY A 127 5.74 -5.75 -3.37
N THR A 128 6.61 -5.99 -2.37
CA THR A 128 8.06 -6.23 -2.56
C THR A 128 8.39 -7.24 -3.67
N LYS A 129 7.55 -8.25 -3.90
CA LYS A 129 7.71 -9.19 -5.03
C LYS A 129 7.47 -8.53 -6.40
N GLY A 130 6.44 -7.68 -6.51
CA GLY A 130 6.21 -6.85 -7.69
C GLY A 130 7.36 -5.86 -7.90
N PHE A 131 7.87 -5.27 -6.82
CA PHE A 131 9.09 -4.44 -6.85
C PHE A 131 10.28 -5.20 -7.45
N LEU A 132 10.56 -6.43 -6.98
CA LEU A 132 11.66 -7.27 -7.49
C LEU A 132 11.45 -7.70 -8.95
N ARG A 133 10.20 -7.88 -9.39
CA ARG A 133 9.84 -8.18 -10.78
C ARG A 133 9.88 -6.96 -11.71
N LYS A 134 10.15 -5.76 -11.19
CA LYS A 134 10.00 -4.50 -11.92
C LYS A 134 8.57 -4.26 -12.44
N GLU A 135 7.60 -4.72 -11.65
CA GLU A 135 6.16 -4.54 -11.84
C GLU A 135 5.62 -3.54 -10.81
N GLN A 136 4.34 -3.62 -10.47
CA GLN A 136 3.68 -2.68 -9.56
C GLN A 136 4.09 -2.88 -8.09
N TYR A 137 4.26 -1.77 -7.40
CA TYR A 137 4.48 -1.68 -5.96
C TYR A 137 4.05 -0.29 -5.48
N ALA A 138 3.88 -0.12 -4.16
CA ALA A 138 3.49 1.15 -3.57
C ALA A 138 4.28 1.44 -2.29
N THR A 139 4.53 2.71 -1.99
CA THR A 139 4.79 3.12 -0.60
C THR A 139 3.47 3.60 -0.01
N ALA A 140 3.01 2.98 1.07
CA ALA A 140 1.71 3.26 1.66
C ALA A 140 1.83 3.84 3.06
N LEU A 141 1.32 5.05 3.26
CA LEU A 141 1.33 5.73 4.55
C LEU A 141 -0.09 6.15 4.93
N ALA A 142 -0.52 5.85 6.15
CA ALA A 142 -1.81 6.28 6.66
C ALA A 142 -1.72 6.77 8.10
N LEU A 143 -2.64 7.66 8.47
CA LEU A 143 -2.85 8.11 9.84
C LEU A 143 -4.13 7.47 10.36
N VAL A 144 -4.03 6.79 11.50
CA VAL A 144 -5.16 6.22 12.23
C VAL A 144 -5.40 7.05 13.48
N GLU A 145 -6.66 7.40 13.74
CA GLU A 145 -7.13 8.10 14.94
C GLU A 145 -8.35 7.37 15.50
N ASN A 146 -8.27 6.91 16.75
CA ASN A 146 -9.31 6.16 17.46
C ASN A 146 -9.86 4.95 16.67
N GLY A 147 -8.96 4.20 16.01
CA GLY A 147 -9.33 3.02 15.21
C GLY A 147 -9.86 3.34 13.81
N GLU A 148 -9.99 4.61 13.44
CA GLU A 148 -10.42 5.04 12.10
C GLU A 148 -9.27 5.63 11.30
N VAL A 149 -9.18 5.31 10.01
CA VAL A 149 -8.21 5.96 9.11
C VAL A 149 -8.72 7.36 8.78
N THR A 150 -7.92 8.40 9.05
CA THR A 150 -8.29 9.81 8.81
C THR A 150 -7.51 10.44 7.65
N PHE A 151 -6.37 9.87 7.30
CA PHE A 151 -5.56 10.24 6.13
C PHE A 151 -4.87 9.00 5.55
N GLY A 152 -4.74 8.95 4.22
CA GLY A 152 -3.98 7.90 3.52
C GLY A 152 -3.30 8.46 2.29
N SER A 153 -2.12 7.95 1.95
CA SER A 153 -1.38 8.30 0.74
C SER A 153 -0.64 7.10 0.18
N LEU A 154 -0.60 7.02 -1.16
CA LEU A 154 0.13 6.01 -1.92
C LEU A 154 1.10 6.70 -2.87
N GLY A 155 2.40 6.43 -2.71
CA GLY A 155 3.39 6.68 -3.74
C GLY A 155 3.43 5.49 -4.70
N LEU A 156 3.20 5.72 -5.99
CA LEU A 156 3.08 4.67 -7.02
C LEU A 156 4.10 4.89 -8.13
N PRO A 157 5.37 4.49 -7.94
CA PRO A 157 6.42 4.84 -8.88
C PRO A 157 6.24 4.20 -10.25
N ASN A 158 5.52 3.07 -10.34
CA ASN A 158 5.33 2.32 -11.58
C ASN A 158 3.92 2.42 -12.19
N LEU A 159 3.05 3.28 -11.65
CA LEU A 159 1.70 3.52 -12.17
C LEU A 159 1.50 5.00 -12.44
N THR A 160 1.49 5.40 -13.72
CA THR A 160 1.45 6.82 -14.11
C THR A 160 0.07 7.25 -14.55
N TRP A 161 -0.50 8.25 -13.89
CA TRP A 161 -1.75 8.89 -14.29
C TRP A 161 -1.55 9.77 -15.53
N GLN A 162 -2.45 9.66 -16.49
CA GLN A 162 -2.50 10.47 -17.70
C GLN A 162 -3.75 11.35 -17.65
N LYS A 163 -3.52 12.64 -17.41
CA LYS A 163 -4.58 13.64 -17.28
C LYS A 163 -5.42 13.78 -18.55
N GLU A 164 -4.79 13.65 -19.72
CA GLU A 164 -5.47 13.83 -21.00
C GLU A 164 -6.49 12.73 -21.28
N THR A 165 -6.20 11.49 -20.88
CA THR A 165 -7.04 10.32 -21.08
C THR A 165 -7.89 9.98 -19.86
N HIS A 166 -7.60 10.60 -18.71
CA HIS A 166 -8.13 10.23 -17.41
C HIS A 166 -7.92 8.74 -17.13
N ASP A 167 -6.74 8.21 -17.44
CA ASP A 167 -6.41 6.80 -17.30
C ASP A 167 -4.97 6.59 -16.84
N PHE A 168 -4.62 5.35 -16.49
CA PHE A 168 -3.25 4.98 -16.22
C PHE A 168 -2.53 4.62 -17.52
N SER A 169 -1.31 5.12 -17.65
CA SER A 169 -0.44 4.80 -18.78
C SER A 169 -0.14 3.31 -18.83
N THR A 170 -0.21 2.73 -20.03
CA THR A 170 0.31 1.39 -20.33
C THR A 170 1.79 1.42 -20.72
N GLU A 171 2.40 2.60 -20.81
CA GLU A 171 3.80 2.76 -21.17
C GLU A 171 4.71 2.38 -20.00
N LYS A 172 5.90 1.88 -20.33
CA LYS A 172 6.91 1.55 -19.32
C LYS A 172 7.68 2.82 -18.92
N PRO A 173 8.21 2.90 -17.69
CA PRO A 173 9.07 4.00 -17.29
C PRO A 173 10.23 4.19 -18.27
N GLU A 174 10.39 5.40 -18.77
CA GLU A 174 11.57 5.79 -19.54
C GLU A 174 12.62 6.41 -18.61
N ILE A 175 13.88 6.00 -18.77
CA ILE A 175 14.99 6.53 -17.96
C ILE A 175 15.08 8.04 -18.12
N GLY A 176 15.01 8.76 -16.99
CA GLY A 176 15.15 10.22 -16.95
C GLY A 176 13.86 11.01 -17.18
N LYS A 177 12.72 10.35 -17.41
CA LYS A 177 11.40 11.00 -17.38
C LYS A 177 10.74 10.79 -16.01
N PRO A 178 10.00 11.79 -15.48
CA PRO A 178 9.15 11.56 -14.33
C PRO A 178 8.14 10.46 -14.65
N PHE A 179 8.04 9.48 -13.77
CA PHE A 179 7.15 8.35 -13.92
C PHE A 179 6.51 8.04 -12.58
N GLY A 180 5.24 7.64 -12.60
CA GLY A 180 4.46 7.29 -11.44
C GLY A 180 3.51 8.38 -10.96
N SER A 181 2.70 8.01 -9.97
CA SER A 181 1.65 8.85 -9.40
C SER A 181 1.77 8.95 -7.89
N LEU A 182 1.12 9.97 -7.34
CA LEU A 182 0.91 10.18 -5.92
C LEU A 182 -0.58 10.33 -5.68
N LEU A 183 -1.13 9.48 -4.82
CA LEU A 183 -2.51 9.61 -4.35
C LEU A 183 -2.54 10.05 -2.90
N TYR A 184 -3.58 10.78 -2.53
CA TYR A 184 -3.96 10.91 -1.14
C TYR A 184 -5.46 11.04 -0.97
N ALA A 185 -5.91 10.68 0.23
CA ALA A 185 -7.26 10.91 0.69
C ALA A 185 -7.21 11.44 2.12
N LYS A 186 -8.17 12.29 2.45
CA LYS A 186 -8.44 12.72 3.81
C LYS A 186 -9.92 12.63 4.06
N ARG A 187 -10.31 12.13 5.23
CA ARG A 187 -11.70 11.90 5.60
C ARG A 187 -12.56 13.14 5.33
N GLY A 188 -13.62 12.98 4.53
CA GLY A 188 -14.56 14.03 4.13
C GLY A 188 -14.02 15.01 3.09
N MET A 189 -12.86 14.78 2.48
CA MET A 189 -12.22 15.68 1.52
C MET A 189 -12.03 15.07 0.12
N GLY A 190 -12.38 13.80 -0.07
CA GLY A 190 -12.21 13.10 -1.33
C GLY A 190 -10.81 12.52 -1.54
N THR A 191 -10.70 11.70 -2.58
CA THR A 191 -9.45 11.13 -3.07
C THR A 191 -8.91 11.95 -4.23
N TRP A 192 -7.60 12.18 -4.23
CA TRP A 192 -6.90 13.03 -5.19
C TRP A 192 -5.67 12.32 -5.73
N ILE A 193 -5.36 12.53 -7.02
CA ILE A 193 -4.18 12.00 -7.70
C ILE A 193 -3.39 13.11 -8.38
N SER A 194 -2.06 13.01 -8.36
CA SER A 194 -1.16 13.77 -9.23
C SER A 194 -0.09 12.84 -9.80
N THR A 195 0.62 13.28 -10.83
CA THR A 195 1.92 12.68 -11.18
C THR A 195 2.97 13.01 -10.13
N LEU A 196 4.05 12.21 -10.07
CA LEU A 196 5.14 12.41 -9.11
C LEU A 196 5.99 13.66 -9.37
N ASP A 197 5.95 14.24 -10.57
CA ASP A 197 6.64 15.49 -10.91
C ASP A 197 6.01 16.75 -10.28
N GLY A 198 4.88 16.59 -9.57
CA GLY A 198 4.23 17.70 -8.88
C GLY A 198 3.21 18.44 -9.72
N SER A 199 2.63 17.80 -10.74
CA SER A 199 1.43 18.32 -11.42
C SER A 199 0.26 18.57 -10.46
N ASP A 200 -0.73 19.33 -10.92
CA ASP A 200 -1.94 19.61 -10.15
C ASP A 200 -2.70 18.33 -9.79
N PHE A 201 -3.32 18.34 -8.61
CA PHE A 201 -4.15 17.23 -8.16
C PHE A 201 -5.52 17.23 -8.86
N GLU A 202 -5.95 16.04 -9.26
CA GLU A 202 -7.28 15.77 -9.81
C GLU A 202 -8.07 14.88 -8.88
N ARG A 203 -9.37 15.13 -8.76
CA ARG A 203 -10.24 14.34 -7.90
C ARG A 203 -10.60 13.03 -8.60
N LEU A 204 -10.48 11.93 -7.86
CA LEU A 204 -10.86 10.61 -8.33
C LEU A 204 -12.25 10.21 -7.85
N HIS A 205 -12.87 9.34 -8.64
CA HIS A 205 -14.16 8.74 -8.38
C HIS A 205 -14.13 7.28 -8.88
N VAL A 206 -14.71 6.38 -8.09
CA VAL A 206 -14.95 4.99 -8.53
C VAL A 206 -15.90 4.97 -9.74
N SER A 207 -15.96 3.83 -10.44
CA SER A 207 -16.88 3.65 -11.57
C SER A 207 -18.34 3.69 -11.11
N ASP A 208 -19.26 3.94 -12.04
CA ASP A 208 -20.71 3.86 -11.86
C ASP A 208 -21.32 2.58 -12.46
N HIS A 209 -20.47 1.58 -12.77
CA HIS A 209 -20.93 0.31 -13.34
C HIS A 209 -21.81 -0.46 -12.34
N ALA A 210 -23.08 -0.63 -12.71
CA ALA A 210 -24.06 -1.39 -11.93
C ALA A 210 -24.38 -2.78 -12.50
N ASP A 211 -24.09 -3.05 -13.78
CA ASP A 211 -24.17 -4.40 -14.35
C ASP A 211 -22.82 -5.11 -14.18
N PRO A 212 -22.74 -6.26 -13.48
CA PRO A 212 -21.49 -6.99 -13.34
C PRO A 212 -20.85 -7.38 -14.68
N LYS A 213 -21.62 -7.48 -15.78
CA LYS A 213 -21.07 -7.78 -17.11
C LYS A 213 -20.17 -6.69 -17.68
N ASP A 214 -20.24 -5.48 -17.14
CA ASP A 214 -19.36 -4.36 -17.50
C ASP A 214 -18.22 -4.22 -16.49
N ALA A 215 -18.25 -5.00 -15.40
CA ALA A 215 -17.34 -4.90 -14.28
C ALA A 215 -16.11 -5.80 -14.42
N SER A 216 -15.03 -5.40 -13.75
CA SER A 216 -13.78 -6.14 -13.64
C SER A 216 -13.34 -6.30 -12.19
N VAL A 217 -12.55 -7.34 -11.92
CA VAL A 217 -12.06 -7.69 -10.58
C VAL A 217 -10.54 -7.54 -10.49
N LEU A 218 -10.06 -6.83 -9.48
CA LEU A 218 -8.66 -6.79 -9.07
C LEU A 218 -8.35 -7.89 -8.06
N ARG A 219 -7.22 -8.57 -8.25
CA ARG A 219 -6.70 -9.57 -7.29
C ARG A 219 -5.18 -9.52 -7.18
N SER A 220 -4.65 -10.11 -6.11
CA SER A 220 -3.21 -10.37 -5.96
C SER A 220 -2.69 -11.29 -7.08
N VAL A 221 -1.46 -11.03 -7.55
CA VAL A 221 -0.72 -11.93 -8.47
C VAL A 221 -0.35 -13.21 -7.73
N GLU A 222 0.16 -13.07 -6.51
CA GLU A 222 0.67 -14.16 -5.68
C GLU A 222 -0.46 -15.06 -5.15
N SER A 223 -0.43 -16.34 -5.53
CA SER A 223 -1.40 -17.34 -5.08
C SER A 223 -1.32 -17.65 -3.58
N GLY A 224 -0.24 -17.24 -2.90
CA GLY A 224 -0.14 -17.31 -1.45
C GLY A 224 -0.98 -16.24 -0.74
N HIS A 225 -1.30 -15.14 -1.42
CA HIS A 225 -1.98 -13.97 -0.87
C HIS A 225 -3.48 -13.91 -1.26
N THR A 226 -4.00 -14.98 -1.88
CA THR A 226 -5.41 -15.11 -2.26
C THR A 226 -5.78 -16.58 -2.48
N ASN A 227 -7.05 -16.88 -2.71
CA ASN A 227 -7.52 -18.20 -3.11
C ASN A 227 -7.96 -18.17 -4.58
N LEU A 228 -7.08 -18.59 -5.50
CA LEU A 228 -7.36 -18.52 -6.94
C LEU A 228 -8.56 -19.38 -7.35
N SER A 229 -8.69 -20.59 -6.79
CA SER A 229 -9.85 -21.45 -7.09
C SER A 229 -11.17 -20.85 -6.66
N GLN A 230 -11.24 -20.27 -5.46
CA GLN A 230 -12.46 -19.59 -4.99
C GLN A 230 -12.70 -18.28 -5.75
N MET A 231 -11.63 -17.58 -6.17
CA MET A 231 -11.73 -16.38 -6.98
C MET A 231 -12.39 -16.66 -8.33
N ASP A 232 -11.99 -17.74 -9.01
CA ASP A 232 -12.58 -18.11 -10.30
C ASP A 232 -14.08 -18.42 -10.15
N ILE A 233 -14.46 -19.17 -9.11
CA ILE A 233 -15.86 -19.46 -8.79
C ILE A 233 -16.63 -18.16 -8.47
N LEU A 234 -16.05 -17.28 -7.67
CA LEU A 234 -16.65 -16.01 -7.27
C LEU A 234 -16.89 -15.12 -8.50
N CYS A 235 -15.89 -14.95 -9.36
CA CYS A 235 -15.99 -14.15 -10.58
C CYS A 235 -17.06 -14.72 -11.53
N GLN A 236 -17.11 -16.04 -11.70
CA GLN A 236 -18.15 -16.70 -12.50
C GLN A 236 -19.55 -16.47 -11.93
N LYS A 237 -19.68 -16.49 -10.60
CA LYS A 237 -20.96 -16.32 -9.91
C LYS A 237 -21.48 -14.89 -9.98
N ILE A 238 -20.59 -13.90 -9.85
CA ILE A 238 -20.93 -12.48 -10.03
C ILE A 238 -21.23 -12.18 -11.51
N GLY A 239 -20.53 -12.84 -12.44
CA GLY A 239 -20.70 -12.64 -13.87
C GLY A 239 -19.87 -11.49 -14.43
N VAL A 240 -18.66 -11.28 -13.88
CA VAL A 240 -17.74 -10.20 -14.28
C VAL A 240 -17.11 -10.42 -15.66
N SER A 241 -16.75 -9.33 -16.34
CA SER A 241 -16.15 -9.35 -17.68
C SER A 241 -14.67 -9.74 -17.70
N GLY A 242 -13.95 -9.50 -16.59
CA GLY A 242 -12.50 -9.68 -16.56
C GLY A 242 -11.90 -9.67 -15.16
N VAL A 243 -10.69 -10.20 -15.08
CA VAL A 243 -9.89 -10.25 -13.86
C VAL A 243 -8.50 -9.68 -14.14
N VAL A 244 -8.09 -8.69 -13.35
CA VAL A 244 -6.79 -8.03 -13.43
C VAL A 244 -5.96 -8.45 -12.21
N ALA A 245 -4.83 -9.10 -12.49
CA ALA A 245 -3.87 -9.46 -11.45
C ALA A 245 -2.86 -8.33 -11.27
N MET A 246 -2.71 -7.83 -10.04
CA MET A 246 -1.80 -6.72 -9.71
C MET A 246 -1.30 -6.83 -8.27
N ASP A 247 -0.01 -6.58 -8.05
CA ASP A 247 0.57 -6.49 -6.70
C ASP A 247 0.27 -5.14 -6.04
N SER A 248 0.41 -5.08 -4.72
CA SER A 248 0.29 -3.86 -3.89
C SER A 248 -1.08 -3.16 -3.87
N GLN A 249 -1.17 -2.11 -3.07
CA GLN A 249 -2.24 -1.15 -2.92
C GLN A 249 -2.41 -0.26 -4.16
N ALA A 250 -1.56 -0.41 -5.19
CA ALA A 250 -1.86 0.09 -6.54
C ALA A 250 -3.24 -0.37 -7.03
N LYS A 251 -3.71 -1.55 -6.61
CA LYS A 251 -5.08 -2.01 -6.85
C LYS A 251 -6.14 -1.02 -6.33
N TYR A 252 -5.96 -0.47 -5.14
CA TYR A 252 -6.90 0.53 -4.60
C TYR A 252 -6.87 1.83 -5.40
N ALA A 253 -5.72 2.22 -5.95
CA ALA A 253 -5.64 3.38 -6.85
C ALA A 253 -6.41 3.14 -8.16
N VAL A 254 -6.30 1.95 -8.74
CA VAL A 254 -7.05 1.55 -9.95
C VAL A 254 -8.55 1.54 -9.68
N LEU A 255 -8.99 0.97 -8.55
CA LEU A 255 -10.40 0.98 -8.14
C LEU A 255 -10.91 2.42 -7.89
N ALA A 256 -10.18 3.21 -7.11
CA ALA A 256 -10.55 4.59 -6.78
C ALA A 256 -10.61 5.51 -8.00
N ALA A 257 -9.87 5.20 -9.07
CA ALA A 257 -9.92 5.92 -10.35
C ALA A 257 -11.01 5.42 -11.31
N GLY A 258 -11.84 4.46 -10.88
CA GLY A 258 -12.90 3.88 -11.72
C GLY A 258 -12.38 3.03 -12.87
N LYS A 259 -11.17 2.50 -12.76
CA LYS A 259 -10.52 1.65 -13.77
C LYS A 259 -10.66 0.15 -13.49
N SER A 260 -11.29 -0.16 -12.37
CA SER A 260 -11.86 -1.47 -12.04
C SER A 260 -12.97 -1.26 -11.00
N ASP A 261 -13.70 -2.31 -10.67
CA ASP A 261 -15.00 -2.20 -10.00
C ASP A 261 -15.06 -2.98 -8.69
N LEU A 262 -14.29 -4.07 -8.62
CA LEU A 262 -14.26 -4.98 -7.49
C LEU A 262 -12.80 -5.33 -7.17
N LEU A 263 -12.51 -5.56 -5.90
CA LEU A 263 -11.22 -6.05 -5.43
C LEU A 263 -11.47 -7.04 -4.31
N PHE A 264 -10.91 -8.24 -4.46
CA PHE A 264 -11.00 -9.27 -3.43
C PHE A 264 -9.62 -9.72 -2.97
N ARG A 265 -9.46 -9.80 -1.65
CA ARG A 265 -8.37 -10.54 -0.99
C ARG A 265 -9.01 -11.68 -0.19
N LEU A 266 -9.18 -12.82 -0.87
CA LEU A 266 -9.70 -14.04 -0.25
C LEU A 266 -8.64 -14.68 0.64
N ILE A 267 -9.06 -15.40 1.68
CA ILE A 267 -8.10 -16.10 2.54
C ILE A 267 -7.50 -17.27 1.79
N SER A 268 -6.17 -17.31 1.76
CA SER A 268 -5.40 -18.42 1.25
C SER A 268 -5.71 -19.69 2.03
N SER A 269 -5.99 -20.79 1.34
CA SER A 269 -6.20 -22.11 1.96
C SER A 269 -4.99 -22.62 2.74
N LYS A 270 -3.80 -22.03 2.53
CA LYS A 270 -2.57 -22.34 3.27
C LYS A 270 -2.50 -21.67 4.64
N MET A 271 -3.28 -20.60 4.86
CA MET A 271 -3.26 -19.79 6.08
C MET A 271 -4.69 -19.37 6.46
N PRO A 272 -5.57 -20.31 6.87
CA PRO A 272 -6.99 -20.04 7.11
C PRO A 272 -7.24 -19.03 8.24
N ASP A 273 -6.34 -18.94 9.21
CA ASP A 273 -6.44 -18.04 10.36
C ASP A 273 -5.67 -16.72 10.16
N TYR A 274 -5.21 -16.45 8.93
CA TYR A 274 -4.45 -15.25 8.64
C TYR A 274 -5.26 -13.98 8.91
N LYS A 275 -4.59 -13.01 9.54
CA LYS A 275 -5.11 -11.66 9.77
C LYS A 275 -4.27 -10.67 8.97
N GLU A 276 -4.96 -9.78 8.29
CA GLU A 276 -4.33 -8.75 7.48
C GLU A 276 -3.52 -7.80 8.35
N LYS A 277 -2.34 -7.40 7.86
CA LYS A 277 -1.57 -6.31 8.46
C LYS A 277 -2.27 -4.99 8.18
N ILE A 278 -2.26 -4.08 9.14
CA ILE A 278 -2.95 -2.78 8.96
C ILE A 278 -2.30 -1.93 7.87
N TRP A 279 -0.98 -2.01 7.70
CA TRP A 279 -0.24 -1.25 6.71
C TRP A 279 -0.56 -1.67 5.27
N ASP A 280 -0.97 -2.92 5.03
CA ASP A 280 -1.46 -3.42 3.73
C ASP A 280 -2.82 -2.81 3.31
N GLN A 281 -3.59 -2.25 4.26
CA GLN A 281 -5.01 -1.91 4.04
C GLN A 281 -5.37 -0.46 4.35
N ALA A 282 -4.68 0.18 5.31
CA ALA A 282 -5.11 1.47 5.85
C ALA A 282 -5.15 2.58 4.79
N ALA A 283 -4.05 2.79 4.04
CA ALA A 283 -3.99 3.85 3.03
C ALA A 283 -5.00 3.61 1.90
N GLY A 284 -5.06 2.37 1.40
CA GLY A 284 -6.01 1.95 0.38
C GLY A 284 -7.47 2.10 0.78
N SER A 285 -7.82 1.76 2.03
CA SER A 285 -9.20 1.80 2.52
C SER A 285 -9.82 3.20 2.41
N ILE A 286 -9.16 4.21 2.99
CA ILE A 286 -9.63 5.59 2.93
C ILE A 286 -9.61 6.15 1.49
N ILE A 287 -8.67 5.70 0.65
CA ILE A 287 -8.60 6.08 -0.77
C ILE A 287 -9.84 5.58 -1.54
N VAL A 288 -10.31 4.37 -1.27
CA VAL A 288 -11.54 3.84 -1.89
C VAL A 288 -12.77 4.56 -1.35
N GLU A 289 -12.88 4.68 -0.03
CA GLU A 289 -14.05 5.30 0.62
C GLU A 289 -14.24 6.76 0.17
N GLU A 290 -13.16 7.55 0.15
CA GLU A 290 -13.22 8.96 -0.24
C GLU A 290 -13.36 9.16 -1.77
N ALA A 291 -13.11 8.13 -2.58
CA ALA A 291 -13.46 8.12 -4.00
C ALA A 291 -14.94 7.75 -4.25
N GLY A 292 -15.70 7.44 -3.19
CA GLY A 292 -17.11 7.04 -3.26
C GLY A 292 -17.34 5.53 -3.31
N GLY A 293 -16.30 4.72 -3.20
CA GLY A 293 -16.41 3.27 -3.12
C GLY A 293 -16.76 2.77 -1.72
N ARG A 294 -16.79 1.44 -1.58
CA ARG A 294 -17.02 0.76 -0.30
C ARG A 294 -15.99 -0.34 -0.09
N ILE A 295 -15.49 -0.46 1.15
CA ILE A 295 -14.55 -1.50 1.58
C ILE A 295 -15.02 -2.11 2.90
N THR A 296 -14.99 -3.44 2.96
CA THR A 296 -15.32 -4.25 4.13
C THR A 296 -14.40 -5.46 4.19
N ASP A 297 -14.54 -6.25 5.25
CA ASP A 297 -14.09 -7.64 5.21
C ASP A 297 -15.03 -8.52 4.36
N LEU A 298 -14.72 -9.81 4.26
CA LEU A 298 -15.51 -10.77 3.48
C LEU A 298 -16.87 -11.10 4.11
N ASP A 299 -17.14 -10.66 5.34
CA ASP A 299 -18.42 -10.83 6.04
C ASP A 299 -19.26 -9.52 6.01
N GLY A 300 -18.79 -8.49 5.30
CA GLY A 300 -19.46 -7.20 5.18
C GLY A 300 -19.25 -6.26 6.38
N ARG A 301 -18.35 -6.58 7.31
CA ARG A 301 -18.02 -5.70 8.44
C ARG A 301 -17.01 -4.64 8.02
N ASN A 302 -17.14 -3.44 8.59
CA ASN A 302 -16.14 -2.39 8.42
C ASN A 302 -14.78 -2.87 8.94
N LEU A 303 -13.70 -2.38 8.33
CA LEU A 303 -12.35 -2.66 8.78
C LEU A 303 -12.06 -1.94 10.10
N ASP A 304 -11.53 -2.66 11.09
CA ASP A 304 -11.24 -2.14 12.42
C ASP A 304 -9.73 -2.04 12.65
N PHE A 305 -9.22 -0.80 12.69
CA PHE A 305 -7.80 -0.50 12.89
C PHE A 305 -7.44 -0.24 14.37
N SER A 306 -8.30 -0.60 15.32
CA SER A 306 -8.10 -0.31 16.76
C SER A 306 -7.16 -1.28 17.49
N TYR A 307 -6.81 -2.42 16.90
CA TYR A 307 -6.12 -3.51 17.60
C TYR A 307 -4.59 -3.54 17.47
N GLY A 308 -3.97 -2.47 16.97
CA GLY A 308 -2.52 -2.41 16.76
C GLY A 308 -2.12 -2.85 15.35
N SER A 309 -1.22 -3.84 15.23
CA SER A 309 -0.53 -4.13 13.96
C SER A 309 -1.34 -4.96 12.94
N MET A 310 -2.50 -5.49 13.34
CA MET A 310 -3.31 -6.41 12.52
C MET A 310 -4.82 -6.11 12.63
N LEU A 311 -5.57 -6.41 11.58
CA LEU A 311 -7.03 -6.37 11.55
C LEU A 311 -7.62 -7.63 12.22
N LEU A 312 -7.55 -7.69 13.56
CA LEU A 312 -7.89 -8.90 14.33
C LEU A 312 -9.37 -9.33 14.19
N ASP A 313 -10.29 -8.38 14.07
CA ASP A 313 -11.73 -8.63 13.99
C ASP A 313 -12.26 -8.77 12.56
N ASN A 314 -11.38 -8.71 11.56
CA ASN A 314 -11.76 -8.83 10.16
C ASN A 314 -11.24 -10.12 9.53
N ARG A 315 -11.85 -10.50 8.40
CA ARG A 315 -11.50 -11.69 7.62
C ARG A 315 -11.42 -11.34 6.13
N GLY A 316 -10.21 -11.31 5.56
CA GLY A 316 -9.99 -10.95 4.16
C GLY A 316 -10.49 -9.55 3.82
N ILE A 317 -10.58 -9.22 2.52
CA ILE A 317 -11.00 -7.90 2.05
C ILE A 317 -11.96 -8.02 0.86
N CYS A 318 -13.02 -7.22 0.89
CA CYS A 318 -13.92 -6.90 -0.22
C CYS A 318 -13.93 -5.39 -0.41
N ALA A 319 -13.43 -4.88 -1.54
CA ALA A 319 -13.61 -3.50 -1.92
C ALA A 319 -14.33 -3.40 -3.27
N SER A 320 -15.08 -2.33 -3.48
CA SER A 320 -15.89 -2.15 -4.67
C SER A 320 -16.14 -0.68 -5.00
N ASN A 321 -16.71 -0.42 -6.16
CA ASN A 321 -17.29 0.86 -6.55
C ASN A 321 -18.56 1.25 -5.76
N GLY A 322 -19.01 0.43 -4.81
CA GLY A 322 -20.21 0.67 -4.01
C GLY A 322 -21.44 0.03 -4.63
N GLU A 323 -21.71 0.29 -5.92
CA GLU A 323 -22.86 -0.25 -6.68
C GLU A 323 -22.91 -1.79 -6.64
N LEU A 324 -21.76 -2.45 -6.78
CA LEU A 324 -21.67 -3.91 -6.84
C LEU A 324 -21.39 -4.57 -5.48
N HIS A 325 -21.33 -3.81 -4.38
CA HIS A 325 -20.85 -4.32 -3.10
C HIS A 325 -21.76 -5.41 -2.51
N GLU A 326 -23.07 -5.20 -2.51
CA GLU A 326 -24.02 -6.18 -1.96
C GLU A 326 -24.01 -7.48 -2.78
N LEU A 327 -24.01 -7.37 -4.12
CA LEU A 327 -23.87 -8.53 -5.01
C LEU A 327 -22.58 -9.31 -4.73
N ALA A 328 -21.47 -8.60 -4.48
CA ALA A 328 -20.20 -9.21 -4.13
C ALA A 328 -20.27 -10.00 -2.81
N LEU A 329 -20.87 -9.41 -1.76
CA LEU A 329 -21.05 -10.08 -0.46
C LEU A 329 -21.97 -11.31 -0.57
N GLU A 330 -23.08 -11.21 -1.29
CA GLU A 330 -23.95 -12.36 -1.57
C GLU A 330 -23.21 -13.50 -2.30
N ALA A 331 -22.36 -13.14 -3.27
CA ALA A 331 -21.55 -14.13 -3.96
C ALA A 331 -20.48 -14.77 -3.07
N ILE A 332 -19.89 -14.00 -2.14
CA ILE A 332 -18.91 -14.50 -1.15
C ILE A 332 -19.55 -15.48 -0.17
N LEU A 333 -20.77 -15.21 0.30
CA LEU A 333 -21.48 -16.10 1.24
C LEU A 333 -21.69 -17.49 0.64
N ASP A 334 -22.07 -17.55 -0.64
CA ASP A 334 -22.39 -18.81 -1.31
C ASP A 334 -21.16 -19.68 -1.64
N ILE A 335 -19.95 -19.11 -1.71
CA ILE A 335 -18.71 -19.90 -1.89
C ILE A 335 -18.14 -20.44 -0.57
N HIS A 336 -18.69 -20.03 0.56
CA HIS A 336 -18.35 -20.51 1.91
C HIS A 336 -19.44 -21.38 2.53
N ALA A 337 -20.63 -21.45 1.91
CA ALA A 337 -21.71 -22.39 2.24
C ALA A 337 -21.40 -23.81 1.75
#